data_AF-A0A101J8N2-F1
#
_entry.id   AF-A0A101J8N2-F1
#
_cell.length_a   1.000
_cell.length_b   1.000
_cell.length_c   1.000
_cell.angle_alpha   90.00
_cell.angle_beta   90.00
_cell.angle_gamma   90.00
#
_symmetry.space_group_name_H-M   'P 1'
#
loop_
_entity.id
_entity.type
_entity.pdbx_description
1 polymer ?
#
loop_
_entity_poly.entity_id
_entity_poly.type
_entity_poly.pdbx_seq_one_letter_code
_entity_poly.pdbx_strand_id
1 'polypeptide(L)'
;MRIVLAGLLTVTTLTGCGSHPPSVRASPVAARPPTASPADHAGAGSPAVLLLGTGQDIRTPGLAARVTVTGSPATASAYAVRVSVHVLRGTWEFGPALIRLRYTAQPGGSPVDTAPIEGGAIPPAMTLHPGTALSWRIPFEHAPGAGAQLLLTDPTGTTLAAWTTR
;
A
#
# COMPACT_ATOMS: atom_id res chain seq x y z
N MET A 1 -25.61 -40.15 -12.70
CA MET A 1 -25.44 -40.86 -11.42
C MET A 1 -25.84 -39.88 -10.32
N ARG A 2 -26.98 -40.15 -9.67
CA ARG A 2 -27.62 -39.28 -8.67
C ARG A 2 -27.17 -39.73 -7.28
N ILE A 3 -26.74 -38.80 -6.42
CA ILE A 3 -26.77 -39.01 -4.97
C ILE A 3 -27.46 -37.79 -4.35
N VAL A 4 -28.65 -38.05 -3.85
CA VAL A 4 -29.46 -37.21 -2.98
C VAL A 4 -29.04 -37.53 -1.55
N LEU A 5 -28.71 -36.52 -0.74
CA LEU A 5 -28.66 -36.69 0.72
C LEU A 5 -29.73 -35.81 1.35
N ALA A 6 -30.65 -36.47 2.05
CA ALA A 6 -31.72 -35.92 2.85
C ALA A 6 -31.42 -36.13 4.35
N GLY A 7 -31.91 -35.21 5.18
CA GLY A 7 -32.00 -35.26 6.64
C GLY A 7 -32.36 -33.87 7.15
N LEU A 8 -33.62 -33.49 7.50
CA LEU A 8 -34.51 -33.93 8.60
C LEU A 8 -33.75 -34.03 9.94
N LEU A 9 -34.06 -33.40 11.08
CA LEU A 9 -35.15 -32.62 11.71
C LEU A 9 -34.43 -31.75 12.81
N THR A 10 -34.95 -30.71 13.47
CA THR A 10 -36.19 -30.56 14.24
C THR A 10 -36.27 -29.11 14.74
N VAL A 11 -37.49 -28.56 14.83
CA VAL A 11 -37.84 -27.24 15.36
C VAL A 11 -37.95 -27.28 16.89
N THR A 12 -37.55 -26.21 17.59
CA THR A 12 -38.14 -25.88 18.91
C THR A 12 -38.26 -24.36 19.06
N THR A 13 -39.50 -23.89 19.02
CA THR A 13 -39.92 -22.52 19.32
C THR A 13 -40.06 -22.34 20.83
N LEU A 14 -39.53 -21.25 21.39
CA LEU A 14 -39.87 -20.79 22.73
C LEU A 14 -40.42 -19.37 22.66
N THR A 15 -41.75 -19.30 22.76
CA THR A 15 -42.56 -18.11 22.90
C THR A 15 -42.49 -17.63 24.35
N GLY A 16 -41.91 -16.46 24.60
CA GLY A 16 -41.94 -15.80 25.90
C GLY A 16 -42.50 -14.39 25.76
N CYS A 17 -43.82 -14.24 25.95
CA CYS A 17 -44.47 -12.94 26.12
C CYS A 17 -44.25 -12.42 27.54
N GLY A 18 -43.81 -11.17 27.67
CA GLY A 18 -43.76 -10.43 28.93
C GLY A 18 -43.78 -8.94 28.65
N SER A 19 -44.97 -8.34 28.73
CA SER A 19 -45.22 -6.91 28.56
C SER A 19 -45.03 -6.16 29.88
N HIS A 20 -44.22 -5.10 29.89
CA HIS A 20 -44.29 -3.97 30.84
C HIS A 20 -43.60 -2.71 30.24
N PRO A 21 -44.27 -1.55 30.15
CA PRO A 21 -43.64 -0.24 29.88
C PRO A 21 -43.62 0.64 31.15
N PRO A 22 -43.21 1.92 31.07
CA PRO A 22 -41.87 2.42 30.83
C PRO A 22 -41.31 3.11 32.09
N SER A 23 -40.00 3.09 32.30
CA SER A 23 -39.35 4.05 33.22
C SER A 23 -38.41 4.93 32.43
N VAL A 24 -38.92 6.11 32.07
CA VAL A 24 -38.13 7.21 31.52
C VAL A 24 -37.09 7.60 32.57
N ARG A 25 -35.81 7.36 32.25
CA ARG A 25 -34.71 8.08 32.87
C ARG A 25 -33.90 8.71 31.76
N ALA A 26 -34.12 10.00 31.55
CA ALA A 26 -33.25 10.85 30.77
C ALA A 26 -31.85 10.80 31.40
N SER A 27 -30.89 10.18 30.71
CA SER A 27 -29.48 10.35 30.98
C SER A 27 -28.90 11.21 29.85
N PRO A 28 -28.18 12.29 30.19
CA PRO A 28 -27.68 13.24 29.22
C PRO A 28 -26.76 12.53 28.23
N VAL A 29 -26.86 12.94 26.96
CA VAL A 29 -25.84 12.70 25.94
C VAL A 29 -24.47 12.92 26.58
N ALA A 30 -23.78 11.82 26.86
CA ALA A 30 -22.35 11.86 27.04
C ALA A 30 -21.83 12.22 25.65
N ALA A 31 -21.53 13.51 25.46
CA ALA A 31 -20.82 13.99 24.29
C ALA A 31 -19.57 13.14 24.15
N ARG A 32 -19.61 12.19 23.22
CA ARG A 32 -18.44 11.41 22.83
C ARG A 32 -17.43 12.45 22.35
N PRO A 33 -16.23 12.55 22.96
CA PRO A 33 -15.21 13.41 22.40
C PRO A 33 -15.01 12.97 20.95
N PRO A 34 -14.94 13.91 19.98
CA PRO A 34 -14.61 13.53 18.62
C PRO A 34 -13.35 12.68 18.69
N THR A 35 -13.44 11.45 18.22
CA THR A 35 -12.24 10.65 17.95
C THR A 35 -11.46 11.50 16.97
N ALA A 36 -10.38 12.12 17.46
CA ALA A 36 -9.48 12.90 16.63
C ALA A 36 -9.12 12.01 15.45
N SER A 37 -9.61 12.36 14.26
CA SER A 37 -9.09 11.83 13.02
C SER A 37 -7.58 11.96 13.10
N PRO A 38 -6.80 10.89 12.93
CA PRO A 38 -5.38 11.04 12.84
C PRO A 38 -5.12 11.90 11.60
N ALA A 39 -4.63 13.11 11.87
CA ALA A 39 -3.79 13.89 10.99
C ALA A 39 -4.39 14.19 9.60
N ASP A 40 -5.09 15.33 9.55
CA ASP A 40 -4.76 16.31 8.53
C ASP A 40 -3.24 16.58 8.63
N HIS A 41 -2.46 16.00 7.72
CA HIS A 41 -1.06 16.34 7.49
C HIS A 41 -0.91 16.68 6.01
N ALA A 42 -1.58 17.74 5.57
CA ALA A 42 -1.13 18.52 4.43
C ALA A 42 -0.06 19.53 4.89
N GLY A 43 1.01 19.01 5.49
CA GLY A 43 2.29 19.70 5.60
C GLY A 43 3.24 19.02 4.63
N ALA A 44 3.93 19.78 3.79
CA ALA A 44 4.96 19.30 2.87
C ALA A 44 6.20 18.81 3.66
N GLY A 45 6.00 17.82 4.53
CA GLY A 45 7.05 17.03 5.15
C GLY A 45 7.50 15.96 4.17
N SER A 46 8.81 15.69 4.15
CA SER A 46 9.33 14.54 3.40
C SER A 46 8.58 13.27 3.82
N PRO A 47 8.18 12.39 2.89
CA PRO A 47 7.47 11.17 3.24
C PRO A 47 8.30 10.35 4.23
N ALA A 48 7.63 9.80 5.24
CA ALA A 48 8.28 8.90 6.19
C ALA A 48 8.93 7.72 5.45
N VAL A 49 10.17 7.39 5.81
CA VAL A 49 10.90 6.27 5.20
C VAL A 49 10.48 4.97 5.87
N LEU A 50 9.99 4.02 5.08
CA LEU A 50 9.44 2.74 5.54
C LEU A 50 10.46 1.60 5.42
N LEU A 51 10.22 0.48 6.11
CA LEU A 51 11.00 -0.75 5.87
C LEU A 51 10.49 -1.48 4.63
N LEU A 52 11.38 -2.12 3.84
CA LEU A 52 10.95 -3.07 2.80
C LEU A 52 9.96 -4.11 3.38
N GLY A 53 8.97 -4.48 2.56
CA GLY A 53 7.84 -5.34 2.93
C GLY A 53 6.67 -4.58 3.55
N THR A 54 6.86 -3.32 3.95
CA THR A 54 5.78 -2.48 4.47
C THR A 54 4.94 -1.93 3.32
N GLY A 55 3.63 -2.13 3.39
CA GLY A 55 2.68 -1.54 2.45
C GLY A 55 2.38 -0.09 2.79
N GLN A 56 2.41 0.78 1.78
CA GLN A 56 2.09 2.20 1.87
C GLN A 56 0.83 2.49 1.07
N ASP A 57 -0.12 3.22 1.66
CA ASP A 57 -1.27 3.75 0.93
C ASP A 57 -0.90 5.10 0.31
N ILE A 58 -1.05 5.20 -1.00
CA ILE A 58 -0.87 6.41 -1.80
C ILE A 58 -2.25 6.98 -2.10
N ARG A 59 -2.46 8.25 -1.75
CA ARG A 59 -3.71 8.96 -2.01
C ARG A 59 -3.42 10.28 -2.70
N THR A 60 -4.04 10.46 -3.85
CA THR A 60 -4.12 11.74 -4.56
C THR A 60 -5.59 12.03 -4.88
N PRO A 61 -5.96 13.24 -5.33
CA PRO A 61 -7.36 13.55 -5.64
C PRO A 61 -8.04 12.54 -6.58
N GLY A 62 -7.30 11.99 -7.55
CA GLY A 62 -7.81 11.02 -8.54
C GLY A 62 -7.50 9.54 -8.25
N LEU A 63 -6.61 9.23 -7.30
CA LEU A 63 -6.08 7.88 -7.11
C LEU A 63 -6.08 7.48 -5.63
N ALA A 64 -6.42 6.22 -5.36
CA ALA A 64 -6.02 5.56 -4.14
C ALA A 64 -5.43 4.19 -4.49
N ALA A 65 -4.22 3.91 -4.03
CA ALA A 65 -3.55 2.63 -4.26
C ALA A 65 -2.73 2.23 -3.04
N ARG A 66 -2.56 0.93 -2.83
CA ARG A 66 -1.60 0.38 -1.89
C ARG A 66 -0.39 -0.14 -2.64
N VAL A 67 0.80 0.26 -2.23
CA VAL A 67 2.08 -0.15 -2.83
C VAL A 67 2.93 -0.84 -1.78
N THR A 68 3.49 -1.99 -2.11
CA THR A 68 4.44 -2.72 -1.25
C THR A 68 5.70 -2.99 -2.05
N VAL A 69 6.86 -2.70 -1.46
CA VAL A 69 8.16 -2.94 -2.08
C VAL A 69 8.90 -3.98 -1.26
N THR A 70 9.33 -5.07 -1.89
CA THR A 70 10.10 -6.14 -1.25
C THR A 70 11.42 -6.34 -1.98
N GLY A 71 12.44 -6.79 -1.25
CA GLY A 71 13.68 -7.23 -1.89
C GLY A 71 13.40 -8.44 -2.80
N SER A 72 13.95 -8.43 -4.00
CA SER A 72 14.03 -9.63 -4.84
C SER A 72 15.42 -10.24 -4.64
N PRO A 73 15.59 -11.58 -4.69
CA PRO A 73 16.92 -12.17 -4.74
C PRO A 73 17.70 -11.54 -5.88
N ALA A 74 18.86 -10.94 -5.54
CA ALA A 74 19.76 -10.35 -6.51
C ALA A 74 20.36 -11.47 -7.36
N THR A 75 20.42 -11.26 -8.68
CA THR A 75 21.34 -12.02 -9.52
C THR A 75 22.74 -11.45 -9.33
N ALA A 76 23.79 -12.23 -9.61
CA ALA A 76 25.18 -11.83 -9.38
C ALA A 76 25.58 -10.46 -9.99
N SER A 77 24.81 -9.95 -10.95
CA SER A 77 25.13 -8.74 -11.72
C SER A 77 24.10 -7.60 -11.59
N ALA A 78 23.00 -7.77 -10.84
CA ALA A 78 21.97 -6.73 -10.72
C ALA A 78 21.15 -6.86 -9.45
N TYR A 79 20.87 -5.72 -8.80
CA TYR A 79 19.90 -5.65 -7.72
C TYR A 79 18.50 -5.55 -8.30
N ALA A 80 17.55 -6.26 -7.70
CA ALA A 80 16.16 -6.20 -8.14
C ALA A 80 15.24 -6.08 -6.93
N VAL A 81 14.10 -5.44 -7.15
CA VAL A 81 13.01 -5.33 -6.18
C VAL A 81 11.73 -5.86 -6.79
N ARG A 82 10.83 -6.32 -5.94
CA ARG A 82 9.45 -6.61 -6.32
C ARG A 82 8.56 -5.49 -5.80
N VAL A 83 7.87 -4.82 -6.72
CA VAL A 83 6.91 -3.77 -6.39
C VAL A 83 5.53 -4.30 -6.69
N SER A 84 4.70 -4.42 -5.66
CA SER A 84 3.31 -4.85 -5.79
C SER A 84 2.39 -3.65 -5.60
N VAL A 85 1.49 -3.43 -6.56
CA VAL A 85 0.53 -2.34 -6.56
C VAL A 85 -0.88 -2.93 -6.55
N HIS A 86 -1.72 -2.42 -5.66
CA HIS A 86 -3.15 -2.71 -5.62
C HIS A 86 -3.94 -1.40 -5.71
N VAL A 87 -4.65 -1.20 -6.83
CA VAL A 87 -5.42 0.03 -7.05
C VAL A 87 -6.78 -0.07 -6.38
N LEU A 88 -7.04 0.80 -5.42
CA LEU A 88 -8.27 0.82 -4.63
C LEU A 88 -9.34 1.73 -5.25
N ARG A 89 -8.93 2.84 -5.87
CA ARG A 89 -9.81 3.82 -6.52
C ARG A 89 -9.07 4.55 -7.64
N GLY A 90 -9.78 4.83 -8.74
CA GLY A 90 -9.22 5.54 -9.89
C GLY A 90 -8.35 4.65 -10.77
N THR A 91 -7.78 5.24 -11.82
CA THR A 91 -6.83 4.57 -12.71
C THR A 91 -5.42 5.07 -12.43
N TRP A 92 -4.43 4.18 -12.54
CA TRP A 92 -3.03 4.56 -12.39
C TRP A 92 -2.20 4.04 -13.56
N GLU A 93 -1.53 4.95 -14.27
CA GLU A 93 -0.44 4.57 -15.15
C GLU A 93 0.79 4.28 -14.30
N PHE A 94 1.04 3.00 -14.03
CA PHE A 94 2.19 2.57 -13.26
C PHE A 94 3.25 2.01 -14.19
N GLY A 95 4.50 2.43 -13.97
CA GLY A 95 5.64 1.92 -14.70
C GLY A 95 6.90 1.92 -13.84
N PRO A 96 7.92 1.13 -14.23
CA PRO A 96 9.17 1.03 -13.49
C PRO A 96 9.87 2.39 -13.34
N ALA A 97 9.70 3.30 -14.31
CA ALA A 97 10.29 4.63 -14.28
C ALA A 97 9.85 5.50 -13.08
N LEU A 98 8.72 5.15 -12.44
CA LEU A 98 8.26 5.80 -11.20
C LEU A 98 9.05 5.35 -9.97
N ILE A 99 9.86 4.29 -10.08
CA ILE A 99 10.72 3.82 -9.00
C ILE A 99 12.13 4.36 -9.21
N ARG A 100 12.71 4.94 -8.17
CA ARG A 100 14.11 5.37 -8.13
C ARG A 100 14.85 4.69 -7.01
N LEU A 101 16.14 4.42 -7.21
CA LEU A 101 17.03 4.00 -6.16
C LEU A 101 17.95 5.17 -5.80
N ARG A 102 17.76 5.70 -4.58
CA ARG A 102 18.54 6.77 -3.99
C ARG A 102 19.68 6.21 -3.16
N TYR A 103 20.90 6.56 -3.54
CA TYR A 103 22.08 6.30 -2.72
C TYR A 103 22.27 7.43 -1.72
N THR A 104 22.57 7.07 -0.47
CA THR A 104 23.10 8.05 0.48
C THR A 104 24.40 8.58 -0.08
N ALA A 105 24.54 9.89 -0.06
CA ALA A 105 25.79 10.51 -0.46
C ALA A 105 26.94 10.00 0.42
N GLN A 106 28.12 9.87 -0.19
CA GLN A 106 29.36 9.86 0.58
C GLN A 106 29.45 11.15 1.41
N PRO A 107 30.20 11.17 2.54
CA PRO A 107 30.30 12.36 3.38
C PRO A 107 30.65 13.62 2.57
N GLY A 108 29.76 14.62 2.58
CA GLY A 108 29.91 15.87 1.83
C GLY A 108 29.34 15.89 0.40
N GLY A 109 28.77 14.78 -0.08
CA GLY A 109 28.09 14.72 -1.37
C GLY A 109 26.57 14.97 -1.27
N SER A 110 25.94 15.17 -2.44
CA SER A 110 24.48 15.12 -2.57
C SER A 110 24.00 13.69 -2.81
N PRO A 111 22.80 13.31 -2.33
CA PRO A 111 22.23 12.01 -2.64
C PRO A 111 22.06 11.87 -4.16
N VAL A 112 22.28 10.66 -4.67
CA VAL A 112 22.20 10.36 -6.10
C VAL A 112 21.04 9.41 -6.34
N ASP A 113 20.11 9.84 -7.19
CA ASP A 113 18.96 9.03 -7.61
C ASP A 113 19.28 8.35 -8.94
N THR A 114 19.00 7.06 -9.02
CA THR A 114 19.21 6.25 -10.22
C THR A 114 17.89 5.65 -10.72
N ALA A 115 17.76 5.56 -12.03
CA ALA A 115 16.64 4.90 -12.68
C ALA A 115 16.84 3.37 -12.71
N PRO A 116 15.76 2.60 -12.85
CA PRO A 116 15.86 1.18 -13.17
C PRO A 116 16.52 0.96 -14.54
N ILE A 117 17.01 -0.26 -14.76
CA ILE A 117 17.54 -0.68 -16.06
C ILE A 117 16.40 -0.59 -17.09
N GLU A 118 16.64 0.14 -18.18
CA GLU A 118 15.66 0.33 -19.25
C GLU A 118 15.27 -1.02 -19.88
N GLY A 119 13.97 -1.25 -20.06
CA GLY A 119 13.43 -2.51 -20.59
C GLY A 119 13.62 -3.74 -19.67
N GLY A 120 14.30 -3.61 -18.52
CA GLY A 120 14.58 -4.74 -17.63
C GLY A 120 13.42 -5.11 -16.70
N ALA A 121 12.43 -4.22 -16.56
CA ALA A 121 11.29 -4.45 -15.68
C ALA A 121 10.21 -5.32 -16.35
N ILE A 122 9.64 -6.24 -15.57
CA ILE A 122 8.59 -7.14 -16.05
C ILE A 122 7.43 -7.13 -15.04
N PRO A 123 6.18 -6.85 -15.48
CA PRO A 123 5.79 -6.41 -16.84
C PRO A 123 6.30 -4.98 -17.16
N PRO A 124 6.16 -4.47 -18.40
CA PRO A 124 6.43 -3.07 -18.71
C PRO A 124 5.43 -2.11 -18.04
N ALA A 125 5.56 -0.81 -18.31
CA ALA A 125 4.59 0.20 -17.87
C ALA A 125 3.20 -0.06 -18.46
N MET A 126 2.15 0.13 -17.66
CA MET A 126 0.77 -0.06 -18.11
C MET A 126 -0.23 0.67 -17.23
N THR A 127 -1.44 0.85 -17.75
CA THR A 127 -2.57 1.39 -16.99
C THR A 127 -3.21 0.31 -16.13
N LEU A 128 -3.34 0.59 -14.84
CA LEU A 128 -4.02 -0.23 -13.86
C LEU A 128 -5.40 0.36 -13.55
N HIS A 129 -6.40 -0.51 -13.52
CA HIS A 129 -7.79 -0.15 -13.20
C HIS A 129 -8.12 -0.46 -11.73
N PRO A 130 -9.17 0.14 -11.15
CA PRO A 130 -9.61 -0.19 -9.80
C PRO A 130 -9.81 -1.70 -9.60
N GLY A 131 -9.37 -2.22 -8.45
CA GLY A 131 -9.40 -3.65 -8.11
C GLY A 131 -8.23 -4.46 -8.69
N THR A 132 -7.37 -3.85 -9.51
CA THR A 132 -6.19 -4.55 -10.06
C THR A 132 -5.11 -4.68 -9.00
N ALA A 133 -4.60 -5.90 -8.80
CA ALA A 133 -3.38 -6.17 -8.05
C ALA A 133 -2.32 -6.78 -8.99
N LEU A 134 -1.19 -6.10 -9.15
CA LEU A 134 -0.11 -6.54 -10.04
C LEU A 134 1.25 -6.32 -9.40
N SER A 135 2.24 -7.11 -9.81
CA SER A 135 3.59 -7.07 -9.26
C SER A 135 4.63 -6.97 -10.38
N TRP A 136 5.59 -6.06 -10.21
CA TRP A 136 6.72 -5.84 -11.10
C TRP A 136 7.99 -6.35 -10.45
N ARG A 137 8.84 -7.02 -11.24
CA ARG A 137 10.27 -7.14 -10.92
C ARG A 137 10.99 -5.97 -11.60
N ILE A 138 11.67 -5.15 -10.82
CA ILE A 138 12.35 -3.94 -11.30
C ILE A 138 13.84 -4.05 -10.96
N PRO A 139 14.72 -4.19 -11.98
CA PRO A 139 16.16 -4.28 -11.78
C PRO A 139 16.85 -2.90 -11.80
N PHE A 140 17.96 -2.80 -11.10
CA PHE A 140 18.90 -1.67 -11.04
C PHE A 140 20.32 -2.17 -11.30
N GLU A 141 21.12 -1.34 -11.99
CA GLU A 141 22.52 -1.64 -12.36
C GLU A 141 23.41 -1.95 -11.15
N HIS A 142 23.15 -1.31 -10.02
CA HIS A 142 24.02 -1.39 -8.85
C HIS A 142 23.24 -1.84 -7.62
N ALA A 143 23.92 -2.59 -6.76
CA ALA A 143 23.38 -2.98 -5.47
C ALA A 143 23.33 -1.78 -4.52
N PRO A 144 22.27 -1.67 -3.70
CA PRO A 144 22.17 -0.61 -2.71
C PRO A 144 23.31 -0.71 -1.69
N GLY A 145 23.95 0.43 -1.43
CA GLY A 145 24.82 0.61 -0.28
C GLY A 145 24.01 0.73 1.02
N ALA A 146 24.70 0.84 2.17
CA ALA A 146 24.03 1.04 3.45
C ALA A 146 23.23 2.35 3.46
N GLY A 147 22.00 2.33 3.97
CA GLY A 147 21.13 3.51 4.04
C GLY A 147 20.49 3.94 2.72
N ALA A 148 20.70 3.23 1.62
CA ALA A 148 20.04 3.51 0.35
C ALA A 148 18.52 3.33 0.45
N GLN A 149 17.77 4.10 -0.32
CA GLN A 149 16.31 4.14 -0.29
C GLN A 149 15.73 3.87 -1.69
N LEU A 150 14.63 3.12 -1.74
CA LEU A 150 13.76 3.07 -2.90
C LEU A 150 12.70 4.14 -2.77
N LEU A 151 12.52 4.92 -3.83
CA LEU A 151 11.54 5.98 -3.89
C LEU A 151 10.49 5.60 -4.92
N LEU A 152 9.23 5.80 -4.56
CA LEU A 152 8.15 5.90 -5.53
C LEU A 152 7.91 7.38 -5.79
N THR A 153 7.99 7.79 -7.04
CA THR A 153 7.70 9.15 -7.48
C THR A 153 6.47 9.19 -8.36
N ASP A 154 5.90 10.38 -8.53
CA ASP A 154 4.97 10.64 -9.62
C ASP A 154 5.74 10.94 -10.93
N PRO A 155 5.04 11.14 -12.06
CA PRO A 155 5.68 11.49 -13.34
C PRO A 155 6.41 12.84 -13.34
N THR A 156 6.11 13.73 -12.38
CA THR A 156 6.77 15.03 -12.22
C THR A 156 8.06 14.94 -11.39
N GLY A 157 8.34 13.77 -10.79
CA GLY A 157 9.49 13.53 -9.92
C GLY A 157 9.22 13.78 -8.43
N THR A 158 7.98 14.09 -8.05
CA THR A 158 7.60 14.28 -6.65
C THR A 158 7.62 12.93 -5.93
N THR A 159 8.32 12.82 -4.79
CA THR A 159 8.35 11.58 -4.00
C THR A 159 7.03 11.37 -3.29
N LEU A 160 6.37 10.25 -3.59
CA LEU A 160 5.11 9.82 -2.99
C LEU A 160 5.33 8.89 -1.78
N ALA A 161 6.38 8.07 -1.81
CA ALA A 161 6.76 7.17 -0.74
C ALA A 161 8.24 6.79 -0.83
N ALA A 162 8.82 6.36 0.30
CA ALA A 162 10.20 5.90 0.36
C ALA A 162 10.31 4.65 1.25
N TRP A 163 11.19 3.71 0.87
CA TRP A 163 11.54 2.53 1.64
C TRP A 163 13.05 2.43 1.81
N THR A 164 13.55 2.24 3.03
CA THR A 164 14.96 1.93 3.27
C THR A 164 15.28 0.51 2.84
N THR A 165 16.39 0.32 2.14
CA THR A 165 16.80 -1.00 1.62
C THR A 165 17.48 -1.86 2.68
N ARG A 166 18.15 -1.26 3.68
CA ARG A 166 18.73 -1.86 4.91
C ARG A 166 19.00 -0.79 5.97
#